data_AF-A0A1V6B3V0-F1
#
_entry.id   AF-A0A1V6B3V0-F1
#
_cell.length_a   1.000
_cell.length_b   1.000
_cell.length_c   1.000
_cell.angle_alpha   90.00
_cell.angle_beta   90.00
_cell.angle_gamma   90.00
#
_symmetry.space_group_name_H-M   'P 1'
#
loop_
_entity.id
_entity.type
_entity.pdbx_description
1 polymer ?
#
loop_
_entity_poly.entity_id
_entity_poly.type
_entity_poly.pdbx_seq_one_letter_code
_entity_poly.pdbx_strand_id
1 'polypeptide(L)'
;MFYICFNTNIVLCKSFYHKVVIKKIVELGKLIKPVQANQTLGSSLPHKNVQVEPSILSKDTQITGINKMSSTEKKASVFSNIPAEEDLKETSEAQFTEEIKELAESLNSVIEIYEYVRNNINFEAYYGSRKGAVGTLDQMAGNDIDQASLLISLLRYKGIPARYVRGTIEIPVEKVMGWTGGETPQNAVRILASLGIPTVSVVSGGKISNVRTEHVWVEAYVPYQYYRGAGPMKGQKIWVPLDPSFKQHEKIEGLDLSSIIDIDTEASIEGFKDGIIVSDKLLSVSRVNVQSVSEKIENVDAKIEEFINQKGLEKIKSDL
;
A
#
# COMPACT_ATOMS: atom_id res chain seq x y z
N MET A 1 -48.17 36.35 -36.16
CA MET A 1 -47.48 35.92 -37.40
C MET A 1 -46.93 34.53 -37.16
N PHE A 2 -47.56 33.56 -37.82
CA PHE A 2 -47.17 32.16 -38.11
C PHE A 2 -46.68 31.20 -37.01
N TYR A 3 -47.52 30.15 -36.84
CA TYR A 3 -47.27 28.78 -36.32
C TYR A 3 -46.06 28.11 -37.02
N ILE A 4 -45.38 27.09 -36.46
CA ILE A 4 -45.78 25.65 -36.50
C ILE A 4 -44.91 24.82 -35.51
N CYS A 5 -45.55 23.91 -34.76
CA CYS A 5 -44.94 22.83 -33.97
C CYS A 5 -44.37 21.72 -34.87
N PHE A 6 -43.29 21.02 -34.45
CA PHE A 6 -43.21 19.56 -34.60
C PHE A 6 -42.51 18.88 -33.42
N ASN A 7 -43.29 17.99 -32.81
CA ASN A 7 -43.03 17.11 -31.69
C ASN A 7 -42.56 15.76 -32.26
N THR A 8 -41.33 15.28 -31.96
CA THR A 8 -40.95 13.84 -32.04
C THR A 8 -39.49 13.46 -31.64
N ASN A 9 -38.58 14.37 -31.29
CA ASN A 9 -37.14 14.01 -31.14
C ASN A 9 -36.58 13.90 -29.70
N ILE A 10 -37.34 14.21 -28.65
CA ILE A 10 -36.81 14.15 -27.27
C ILE A 10 -36.64 12.70 -26.78
N VAL A 11 -37.45 11.75 -27.27
CA VAL A 11 -37.38 10.33 -26.84
C VAL A 11 -36.20 9.59 -27.50
N LEU A 12 -35.90 9.88 -28.76
CA LEU A 12 -34.76 9.27 -29.47
C LEU A 12 -33.41 9.77 -28.93
N CYS A 13 -33.31 11.04 -28.54
CA CYS A 13 -32.11 11.60 -27.95
C CYS A 13 -31.78 10.91 -26.61
N LYS A 14 -32.78 10.73 -25.72
CA LYS A 14 -32.59 10.02 -24.44
C LYS A 14 -32.13 8.57 -24.62
N SER A 15 -32.66 7.86 -25.61
CA SER A 15 -32.30 6.46 -25.92
C SER A 15 -30.88 6.33 -26.49
N PHE A 16 -30.46 7.28 -27.34
CA PHE A 16 -29.13 7.27 -27.94
C PHE A 16 -28.04 7.63 -26.93
N TYR A 17 -28.25 8.67 -26.13
CA TYR A 17 -27.35 9.04 -25.03
C TYR A 17 -27.25 7.93 -23.98
N HIS A 18 -28.36 7.24 -23.67
CA HIS A 18 -28.34 6.12 -22.73
C HIS A 18 -27.51 4.94 -23.23
N LYS A 19 -27.61 4.56 -24.53
CA LYS A 19 -26.80 3.50 -25.12
C LYS A 19 -25.31 3.85 -25.17
N VAL A 20 -24.96 5.09 -25.50
CA VAL A 20 -23.56 5.56 -25.53
C VAL A 20 -22.97 5.57 -24.12
N VAL A 21 -23.73 6.04 -23.13
CA VAL A 21 -23.30 6.05 -21.72
C VAL A 21 -23.15 4.63 -21.18
N ILE A 22 -24.09 3.72 -21.46
CA ILE A 22 -23.96 2.30 -21.05
C ILE A 22 -22.74 1.66 -21.72
N LYS A 23 -22.50 1.92 -23.01
CA LYS A 23 -21.34 1.36 -23.70
C LYS A 23 -20.03 1.86 -23.08
N LYS A 24 -19.94 3.16 -22.75
CA LYS A 24 -18.81 3.73 -22.01
C LYS A 24 -18.68 3.18 -20.60
N ILE A 25 -19.77 2.97 -19.86
CA ILE A 25 -19.75 2.33 -18.54
C ILE A 25 -19.27 0.88 -18.63
N VAL A 26 -19.64 0.16 -19.70
CA VAL A 26 -19.15 -1.21 -19.95
C VAL A 26 -17.68 -1.21 -20.37
N GLU A 27 -17.24 -0.24 -21.18
CA GLU A 27 -15.81 -0.07 -21.52
C GLU A 27 -14.98 0.33 -20.30
N LEU A 28 -15.46 1.25 -19.46
CA LEU A 28 -14.85 1.60 -18.17
C LEU A 28 -14.90 0.42 -17.18
N GLY A 29 -15.99 -0.35 -17.18
CA GLY A 29 -16.14 -1.55 -16.37
C GLY A 29 -15.18 -2.68 -16.77
N LYS A 30 -14.68 -2.69 -18.01
CA LYS A 30 -13.58 -3.58 -18.42
C LYS A 30 -12.21 -3.12 -17.89
N LEU A 31 -12.06 -1.83 -17.59
CA LEU A 31 -10.88 -1.26 -16.95
C LEU A 31 -10.92 -1.37 -15.42
N ILE A 32 -12.10 -1.61 -14.85
CA ILE A 32 -12.31 -1.80 -13.41
C ILE A 32 -12.49 -3.31 -13.16
N LYS A 33 -11.39 -4.02 -12.87
CA LYS A 33 -11.51 -5.39 -12.34
C LYS A 33 -12.17 -5.29 -10.95
N PRO A 34 -13.32 -5.96 -10.70
CA PRO A 34 -14.00 -5.86 -9.42
C PRO A 34 -13.07 -6.36 -8.31
N VAL A 35 -12.97 -5.60 -7.22
CA VAL A 35 -12.25 -6.03 -6.00
C VAL A 35 -12.85 -7.36 -5.56
N GLN A 36 -12.03 -8.41 -5.53
CA GLN A 36 -12.48 -9.73 -5.13
C GLN A 36 -12.86 -9.68 -3.65
N ALA A 37 -14.03 -10.25 -3.30
CA ALA A 37 -14.48 -10.29 -1.91
C ALA A 37 -13.43 -10.98 -1.04
N ASN A 38 -13.17 -10.47 0.18
CA ASN A 38 -12.21 -11.00 1.15
C ASN A 38 -12.22 -12.54 1.16
N GLN A 39 -11.22 -13.15 0.55
CA GLN A 39 -10.96 -14.56 0.74
C GLN A 39 -9.85 -14.66 1.79
N THR A 40 -10.21 -15.18 2.95
CA THR A 40 -9.19 -15.76 3.84
C THR A 40 -8.46 -16.83 3.04
N LEU A 41 -7.12 -16.88 3.10
CA LEU A 41 -6.33 -17.97 2.52
C LEU A 41 -7.03 -19.30 2.83
N GLY A 42 -7.61 -19.92 1.81
CA GLY A 42 -8.43 -21.12 1.97
C GLY A 42 -7.60 -22.25 2.58
N SER A 43 -8.27 -23.23 3.19
CA SER A 43 -7.64 -24.46 3.69
C SER A 43 -6.96 -25.33 2.60
N SER A 44 -7.02 -24.92 1.34
CA SER A 44 -6.48 -25.59 0.16
C SER A 44 -5.09 -25.10 -0.28
N LEU A 45 -4.53 -24.05 0.35
CA LEU A 45 -3.19 -23.55 0.05
C LEU A 45 -2.17 -24.06 1.09
N PRO A 46 -0.95 -24.46 0.70
CA PRO A 46 0.11 -24.75 1.65
C PRO A 46 0.46 -23.46 2.41
N HIS A 47 0.05 -23.36 3.68
CA HIS A 47 0.38 -22.26 4.57
C HIS A 47 0.97 -22.82 5.86
N LYS A 48 2.16 -22.35 6.25
CA LYS A 48 2.66 -22.50 7.63
C LYS A 48 1.69 -21.73 8.54
N ASN A 49 1.36 -22.27 9.71
CA ASN A 49 0.76 -21.49 10.79
C ASN A 49 1.79 -21.46 11.91
N VAL A 50 2.55 -20.36 12.03
CA VAL A 50 3.34 -20.12 13.23
C VAL A 50 2.43 -19.45 14.25
N GLN A 51 1.77 -20.25 15.09
CA GLN A 51 1.14 -19.76 16.31
C GLN A 51 2.19 -19.73 17.41
N VAL A 52 2.65 -18.54 17.79
CA VAL A 52 3.29 -18.34 19.08
C VAL A 52 2.14 -18.10 20.06
N GLU A 53 1.88 -19.04 20.96
CA GLU A 53 0.88 -18.83 22.00
C GLU A 53 1.20 -17.55 22.80
N PRO A 54 0.19 -16.73 23.11
CA PRO A 54 0.39 -15.52 23.91
C PRO A 54 0.93 -15.91 25.28
N SER A 55 2.04 -15.30 25.69
CA SER A 55 2.47 -15.34 27.08
C SER A 55 1.36 -14.74 27.93
N ILE A 56 0.71 -15.61 28.70
CA ILE A 56 -0.36 -15.29 29.63
C ILE A 56 0.11 -14.11 30.50
N LEU A 57 -0.68 -13.04 30.51
CA LEU A 57 -0.53 -11.96 31.46
C LEU A 57 -0.54 -12.56 32.87
N SER A 58 0.56 -12.39 33.62
CA SER A 58 0.58 -12.67 35.06
C SER A 58 -0.47 -11.79 35.72
N LYS A 59 -1.62 -12.38 36.05
CA LYS A 59 -2.60 -11.81 36.98
C LYS A 59 -2.61 -12.70 38.19
N ASP A 60 -1.89 -12.28 39.21
CA ASP A 60 -2.17 -12.67 40.59
C ASP A 60 -3.60 -12.22 40.91
N THR A 61 -4.57 -13.13 40.83
CA THR A 61 -5.77 -13.18 41.68
C THR A 61 -6.48 -14.52 41.43
N GLN A 62 -6.53 -15.36 42.46
CA GLN A 62 -7.26 -16.63 42.47
C GLN A 62 -8.77 -16.40 42.45
N ILE A 63 -9.53 -17.03 41.55
CA ILE A 63 -10.89 -17.58 41.81
C ILE A 63 -11.14 -18.79 40.87
N THR A 64 -11.30 -19.95 41.52
CA THR A 64 -11.96 -21.23 41.17
C THR A 64 -12.65 -21.43 39.81
N GLY A 65 -12.39 -22.58 39.18
CA GLY A 65 -13.30 -23.23 38.22
C GLY A 65 -12.60 -24.09 37.16
N ILE A 66 -12.37 -25.37 37.47
CA ILE A 66 -11.80 -26.36 36.54
C ILE A 66 -12.83 -26.67 35.44
N ASN A 67 -12.50 -26.38 34.19
CA ASN A 67 -12.98 -27.15 33.04
C ASN A 67 -11.77 -27.53 32.19
N LYS A 68 -11.31 -28.78 32.36
CA LYS A 68 -10.40 -29.46 31.44
C LYS A 68 -11.05 -29.50 30.06
N MET A 69 -10.59 -28.66 29.13
CA MET A 69 -10.66 -29.00 27.72
C MET A 69 -9.24 -29.36 27.28
N SER A 70 -9.06 -30.64 27.00
CA SER A 70 -7.86 -31.26 26.46
C SER A 70 -7.36 -30.48 25.24
N SER A 71 -6.26 -29.75 25.38
CA SER A 71 -5.50 -29.25 24.23
C SER A 71 -4.74 -30.41 23.62
N THR A 72 -5.35 -31.03 22.62
CA THR A 72 -4.62 -31.86 21.67
C THR A 72 -3.63 -30.93 20.96
N GLU A 73 -2.35 -31.03 21.29
CA GLU A 73 -1.27 -30.39 20.54
C GLU A 73 -1.35 -30.84 19.07
N LYS A 74 -1.98 -30.02 18.22
CA LYS A 74 -1.89 -30.19 16.78
C LYS A 74 -0.49 -29.74 16.38
N LYS A 75 0.43 -30.70 16.36
CA LYS A 75 1.77 -30.62 15.76
C LYS A 75 1.68 -29.83 14.45
N ALA A 76 2.34 -28.67 14.40
CA ALA A 76 2.46 -27.88 13.17
C ALA A 76 2.92 -28.82 12.03
N SER A 77 2.23 -28.78 10.89
CA SER A 77 2.58 -29.62 9.75
C SER A 77 4.03 -29.33 9.36
N VAL A 78 4.90 -30.33 9.52
CA VAL A 78 6.29 -30.26 9.07
C VAL A 78 6.24 -30.23 7.55
N PHE A 79 6.32 -29.04 6.96
CA PHE A 79 6.38 -28.87 5.51
C PHE A 79 7.62 -29.59 4.98
N SER A 80 7.46 -30.28 3.85
CA SER A 80 8.56 -30.96 3.18
C SER A 80 9.68 -29.96 2.84
N ASN A 81 10.92 -30.36 3.11
CA ASN A 81 12.11 -29.64 2.66
C ASN A 81 12.34 -29.78 1.15
N ILE A 82 11.62 -30.70 0.49
CA ILE A 82 11.67 -30.94 -0.95
C ILE A 82 10.45 -30.26 -1.59
N PRO A 83 10.62 -29.49 -2.68
CA PRO A 83 9.52 -28.91 -3.44
C PRO A 83 8.53 -29.95 -3.96
N ALA A 84 7.25 -29.59 -3.90
CA ALA A 84 6.16 -30.35 -4.50
C ALA A 84 5.70 -29.69 -5.81
N GLU A 85 4.88 -30.39 -6.59
CA GLU A 85 4.33 -29.82 -7.83
C GLU A 85 3.45 -28.59 -7.57
N GLU A 86 2.78 -28.54 -6.43
CA GLU A 86 1.94 -27.42 -6.00
C GLU A 86 2.74 -26.14 -5.79
N ASP A 87 4.04 -26.25 -5.52
CA ASP A 87 4.94 -25.11 -5.37
C ASP A 87 5.28 -24.44 -6.71
N LEU A 88 4.85 -25.03 -7.84
CA LEU A 88 5.04 -24.51 -9.20
C LEU A 88 3.73 -24.16 -9.93
N LYS A 89 2.58 -24.62 -9.42
CA LYS A 89 1.28 -24.44 -10.09
C LYS A 89 0.64 -23.08 -9.80
N GLU A 90 -0.21 -22.62 -10.71
CA GLU A 90 -1.09 -21.47 -10.47
C GLU A 90 -2.08 -21.75 -9.34
N THR A 91 -2.54 -20.66 -8.71
CA THR A 91 -3.64 -20.68 -7.72
C THR A 91 -4.62 -19.56 -8.04
N SER A 92 -5.77 -19.50 -7.36
CA SER A 92 -6.72 -18.39 -7.55
C SER A 92 -6.06 -17.02 -7.33
N GLU A 93 -5.16 -16.94 -6.35
CA GLU A 93 -4.46 -15.70 -5.99
C GLU A 93 -3.18 -15.48 -6.81
N ALA A 94 -2.54 -16.53 -7.33
CA ALA A 94 -1.29 -16.43 -8.10
C ALA A 94 -1.45 -17.08 -9.49
N GLN A 95 -2.04 -16.31 -10.42
CA GLN A 95 -2.32 -16.71 -11.80
C GLN A 95 -1.23 -16.19 -12.76
N PHE A 96 -0.97 -16.91 -13.85
CA PHE A 96 -0.01 -16.51 -14.89
C PHE A 96 -0.73 -15.79 -16.04
N THR A 97 -1.27 -14.60 -15.78
CA THR A 97 -1.83 -13.75 -16.85
C THR A 97 -0.72 -13.24 -17.75
N GLU A 98 -1.08 -12.76 -18.94
CA GLU A 98 -0.08 -12.32 -19.93
C GLU A 98 0.81 -11.20 -19.39
N GLU A 99 0.24 -10.25 -18.65
CA GLU A 99 0.98 -9.14 -18.03
C GLU A 99 2.00 -9.64 -16.98
N ILE A 100 1.64 -10.67 -16.22
CA ILE A 100 2.55 -11.30 -15.25
C ILE A 100 3.67 -12.05 -15.96
N LYS A 101 3.36 -12.74 -17.07
CA LYS A 101 4.38 -13.43 -17.88
C LYS A 101 5.35 -12.44 -18.50
N GLU A 102 4.85 -11.38 -19.12
CA GLU A 102 5.67 -10.32 -19.71
C GLU A 102 6.58 -9.67 -18.67
N LEU A 103 6.04 -9.32 -17.51
CA LEU A 103 6.83 -8.80 -16.39
C LEU A 103 7.88 -9.80 -15.94
N ALA A 104 7.52 -11.06 -15.73
CA ALA A 104 8.48 -12.07 -15.34
C ALA A 104 9.59 -12.23 -16.40
N GLU A 105 9.26 -12.24 -17.69
CA GLU A 105 10.25 -12.34 -18.77
C GLU A 105 11.21 -11.15 -18.81
N SER A 106 10.78 -9.96 -18.40
CA SER A 106 11.67 -8.79 -18.30
C SER A 106 12.70 -8.88 -17.16
N LEU A 107 12.51 -9.80 -16.19
CA LEU A 107 13.34 -9.93 -14.99
C LEU A 107 14.23 -11.18 -15.08
N ASN A 108 15.53 -11.03 -14.87
CA ASN A 108 16.53 -12.05 -15.18
C ASN A 108 16.93 -12.92 -13.97
N SER A 109 16.61 -12.49 -12.75
CA SER A 109 17.02 -13.18 -11.53
C SER A 109 15.96 -13.13 -10.44
N VAL A 110 16.04 -14.07 -9.48
CA VAL A 110 15.19 -14.08 -8.27
C VAL A 110 15.29 -12.76 -7.50
N ILE A 111 16.49 -12.16 -7.49
CA ILE A 111 16.75 -10.89 -6.83
C ILE A 111 16.02 -9.76 -7.55
N GLU A 112 16.13 -9.68 -8.89
CA GLU A 112 15.38 -8.69 -9.68
C GLU A 112 13.86 -8.86 -9.52
N ILE A 113 13.36 -10.10 -9.47
CA ILE A 113 11.93 -10.37 -9.20
C ILE A 113 11.52 -9.86 -7.83
N TYR A 114 12.29 -10.18 -6.79
CA TYR A 114 12.02 -9.72 -5.44
C TYR A 114 12.08 -8.19 -5.33
N GLU A 115 13.14 -7.58 -5.88
CA GLU A 115 13.36 -6.14 -5.86
C GLU A 115 12.28 -5.40 -6.64
N TYR A 116 11.81 -5.94 -7.76
CA TYR A 116 10.70 -5.35 -8.50
C TYR A 116 9.45 -5.24 -7.63
N VAL A 117 9.01 -6.35 -7.02
CA VAL A 117 7.81 -6.34 -6.15
C VAL A 117 8.05 -5.45 -4.92
N ARG A 118 9.23 -5.55 -4.32
CA ARG A 118 9.58 -4.76 -3.13
C ARG A 118 9.63 -3.26 -3.40
N ASN A 119 10.09 -2.81 -4.56
CA ASN A 119 10.35 -1.40 -4.79
C ASN A 119 9.23 -0.70 -5.58
N ASN A 120 8.43 -1.44 -6.36
CA ASN A 120 7.39 -0.85 -7.21
C ASN A 120 5.97 -1.06 -6.68
N ILE A 121 5.76 -1.95 -5.72
CA ILE A 121 4.42 -2.23 -5.17
C ILE A 121 4.25 -1.59 -3.81
N ASN A 122 3.29 -0.68 -3.70
CA ASN A 122 2.94 -0.01 -2.46
C ASN A 122 2.29 -0.96 -1.46
N PHE A 123 2.61 -0.77 -0.18
CA PHE A 123 1.96 -1.53 0.88
C PHE A 123 0.65 -0.87 1.29
N GLU A 124 -0.43 -1.66 1.33
CA GLU A 124 -1.73 -1.24 1.84
C GLU A 124 -2.20 -2.20 2.91
N ALA A 125 -2.49 -1.70 4.11
CA ALA A 125 -2.93 -2.55 5.20
C ALA A 125 -4.42 -2.90 5.07
N TYR A 126 -4.73 -4.19 4.97
CA TYR A 126 -6.06 -4.76 5.15
C TYR A 126 -5.95 -6.26 5.43
N TYR A 127 -6.99 -6.84 6.03
CA TYR A 127 -7.02 -8.27 6.33
C TYR A 127 -7.48 -9.13 5.14
N GLY A 128 -6.79 -10.25 4.91
CA GLY A 128 -7.13 -11.27 3.89
C GLY A 128 -6.59 -10.98 2.49
N SER A 129 -6.76 -11.93 1.57
CA SER A 129 -6.47 -11.69 0.14
C SER A 129 -7.63 -10.92 -0.48
N ARG A 130 -7.33 -9.86 -1.23
CA ARG A 130 -8.34 -9.04 -1.93
C ARG A 130 -8.03 -8.85 -3.40
N LYS A 131 -6.76 -8.68 -3.73
CA LYS A 131 -6.31 -8.32 -5.08
C LYS A 131 -5.69 -9.51 -5.81
N GLY A 132 -5.07 -10.44 -5.07
CA GLY A 132 -4.19 -11.45 -5.63
C GLY A 132 -3.05 -10.84 -6.45
N ALA A 133 -2.31 -11.66 -7.18
CA ALA A 133 -1.21 -11.24 -8.03
C ALA A 133 -1.64 -10.22 -9.09
N VAL A 134 -2.76 -10.48 -9.75
CA VAL A 134 -3.26 -9.69 -10.88
C VAL A 134 -3.66 -8.29 -10.41
N GLY A 135 -4.52 -8.18 -9.40
CA GLY A 135 -4.96 -6.88 -8.90
C GLY A 135 -3.82 -6.10 -8.24
N THR A 136 -2.85 -6.79 -7.64
CA THR A 136 -1.65 -6.14 -7.06
C THR A 136 -0.79 -5.50 -8.13
N LEU A 137 -0.57 -6.21 -9.24
CA LEU A 137 0.18 -5.66 -10.38
C LEU A 137 -0.57 -4.52 -11.05
N ASP A 138 -1.88 -4.66 -11.28
CA ASP A 138 -2.68 -3.62 -11.93
C ASP A 138 -2.75 -2.33 -11.11
N GLN A 139 -2.87 -2.45 -9.79
CA GLN A 139 -3.01 -1.30 -8.88
C GLN A 139 -1.67 -0.81 -8.34
N MET A 140 -0.58 -1.52 -8.63
CA MET A 140 0.76 -1.26 -8.07
C MET A 140 0.74 -1.15 -6.53
N ALA A 141 -0.17 -1.87 -5.88
CA ALA A 141 -0.37 -1.79 -4.43
C ALA A 141 -1.09 -3.03 -3.88
N GLY A 142 -0.74 -3.48 -2.68
CA GLY A 142 -1.44 -4.56 -1.97
C GLY A 142 -0.90 -4.81 -0.56
N ASN A 143 -1.61 -5.62 0.22
CA ASN A 143 -1.13 -6.08 1.54
C ASN A 143 -0.04 -7.15 1.40
N ASP A 144 0.37 -7.71 2.53
CA ASP A 144 1.36 -8.79 2.64
C ASP A 144 0.97 -10.03 1.83
N ILE A 145 -0.30 -10.45 1.90
CA ILE A 145 -0.82 -11.61 1.16
C ILE A 145 -0.78 -11.35 -0.35
N ASP A 146 -1.31 -10.21 -0.77
CA ASP A 146 -1.44 -9.81 -2.17
C ASP A 146 -0.05 -9.60 -2.84
N GLN A 147 0.89 -8.98 -2.13
CA GLN A 147 2.29 -8.89 -2.60
C GLN A 147 2.99 -10.26 -2.63
N ALA A 148 2.73 -11.14 -1.65
CA ALA A 148 3.22 -12.51 -1.68
C ALA A 148 2.64 -13.28 -2.88
N SER A 149 1.38 -13.05 -3.23
CA SER A 149 0.74 -13.64 -4.41
C SER A 149 1.40 -13.22 -5.71
N LEU A 150 1.69 -11.92 -5.88
CA LEU A 150 2.42 -11.43 -7.05
C LEU A 150 3.81 -12.05 -7.13
N LEU A 151 4.56 -12.04 -6.03
CA LEU A 151 5.91 -12.62 -5.98
C LEU A 151 5.91 -14.12 -6.30
N ILE A 152 4.97 -14.88 -5.72
CA ILE A 152 4.81 -16.30 -6.03
C ILE A 152 4.48 -16.50 -7.51
N SER A 153 3.59 -15.68 -8.08
CA SER A 153 3.21 -15.82 -9.49
C SER A 153 4.40 -15.66 -10.43
N LEU A 154 5.21 -14.62 -10.21
CA LEU A 154 6.43 -14.36 -10.99
C LEU A 154 7.46 -15.49 -10.84
N LEU A 155 7.70 -15.97 -9.61
CA LEU A 155 8.67 -17.04 -9.34
C LEU A 155 8.22 -18.38 -9.95
N ARG A 156 6.97 -18.77 -9.75
CA ARG A 156 6.43 -20.05 -10.24
C ARG A 156 6.39 -20.11 -11.76
N TYR A 157 6.04 -19.01 -12.42
CA TYR A 157 6.10 -18.91 -13.88
C TYR A 157 7.53 -19.14 -14.42
N LYS A 158 8.55 -18.62 -13.72
CA LYS A 158 9.98 -18.88 -14.01
C LYS A 158 10.47 -20.28 -13.59
N GLY A 159 9.57 -21.17 -13.18
CA GLY A 159 9.91 -22.54 -12.77
C GLY A 159 10.62 -22.61 -11.41
N ILE A 160 10.48 -21.59 -10.58
CA ILE A 160 11.06 -21.52 -9.24
C ILE A 160 10.00 -21.91 -8.23
N PRO A 161 10.16 -23.03 -7.48
CA PRO A 161 9.19 -23.41 -6.49
C PRO A 161 9.06 -22.34 -5.41
N ALA A 162 7.84 -21.88 -5.17
CA ALA A 162 7.55 -20.84 -4.20
C ALA A 162 6.25 -21.16 -3.45
N ARG A 163 6.14 -20.81 -2.17
CA ARG A 163 4.96 -21.10 -1.34
C ARG A 163 4.69 -20.00 -0.32
N TYR A 164 3.42 -19.89 0.07
CA TYR A 164 3.00 -18.97 1.12
C TYR A 164 3.44 -19.50 2.50
N VAL A 165 3.81 -18.56 3.36
CA VAL A 165 4.11 -18.82 4.76
C VAL A 165 3.31 -17.83 5.58
N ARG A 166 2.44 -18.31 6.47
CA ARG A 166 1.68 -17.49 7.40
C ARG A 166 2.23 -17.65 8.81
N GLY A 167 2.27 -16.58 9.56
CA GLY A 167 2.77 -16.63 10.92
C GLY A 167 2.60 -15.33 11.66
N THR A 168 3.00 -15.34 12.92
CA THR A 168 3.12 -14.13 13.71
C THR A 168 4.54 -13.59 13.62
N ILE A 169 4.68 -12.33 13.22
CA ILE A 169 5.95 -11.59 13.27
C ILE A 169 5.93 -10.59 14.41
N GLU A 170 7.09 -10.29 14.96
CA GLU A 170 7.28 -9.24 15.97
C GLU A 170 8.06 -8.08 15.36
N ILE A 171 7.44 -6.90 15.35
CA ILE A 171 7.98 -5.71 14.68
C ILE A 171 8.17 -4.60 15.70
N PRO A 172 9.32 -3.90 15.73
CA PRO A 172 9.47 -2.67 16.50
C PRO A 172 8.38 -1.66 16.15
N VAL A 173 7.81 -1.00 17.17
CA VAL A 173 6.61 -0.18 16.97
C VAL A 173 6.83 1.00 16.04
N GLU A 174 8.06 1.52 15.95
CA GLU A 174 8.44 2.61 15.06
C GLU A 174 8.27 2.23 13.59
N LYS A 175 8.54 0.96 13.25
CA LYS A 175 8.33 0.46 11.88
C LYS A 175 6.85 0.29 11.56
N VAL A 176 6.07 -0.14 12.56
CA VAL A 176 4.61 -0.26 12.44
C VAL A 176 3.95 1.11 12.24
N MET A 177 4.47 2.14 12.90
CA MET A 177 4.08 3.52 12.65
C MET A 177 4.35 3.92 11.19
N GLY A 178 5.53 3.58 10.65
CA GLY A 178 5.85 3.79 9.24
C GLY A 178 4.96 3.03 8.24
N TRP A 179 4.41 1.88 8.62
CA TRP A 179 3.47 1.12 7.79
C TRP A 179 2.05 1.67 7.80
N THR A 180 1.63 2.15 8.96
CA THR A 180 0.24 2.58 9.19
C THR A 180 0.03 4.07 9.00
N GLY A 181 1.11 4.85 8.91
CA GLY A 181 1.07 6.31 9.01
C GLY A 181 0.67 6.81 10.40
N GLY A 182 0.62 5.95 11.41
CA GLY A 182 0.21 6.31 12.76
C GLY A 182 1.24 7.19 13.46
N GLU A 183 0.84 8.39 13.90
CA GLU A 183 1.73 9.35 14.57
C GLU A 183 2.19 8.91 15.97
N THR A 184 1.48 7.96 16.59
CA THR A 184 1.83 7.41 17.90
C THR A 184 1.82 5.88 17.88
N PRO A 185 2.60 5.20 18.75
CA PRO A 185 2.56 3.76 18.91
C PRO A 185 1.15 3.19 19.10
N GLN A 186 0.32 3.88 19.89
CA GLN A 186 -1.06 3.48 20.16
C GLN A 186 -1.94 3.62 18.92
N ASN A 187 -1.79 4.71 18.16
CA ASN A 187 -2.56 4.90 16.92
C ASN A 187 -2.16 3.87 15.87
N ALA A 188 -0.87 3.57 15.71
CA ALA A 188 -0.39 2.56 14.77
C ALA A 188 -1.00 1.17 15.05
N VAL A 189 -1.00 0.73 16.31
CA VAL A 189 -1.65 -0.53 16.70
C VAL A 189 -3.16 -0.49 16.48
N ARG A 190 -3.81 0.62 16.82
CA ARG A 190 -5.27 0.78 16.60
C ARG A 190 -5.66 0.73 15.13
N ILE A 191 -4.84 1.30 14.24
CA ILE A 191 -5.08 1.26 12.79
C ILE A 191 -5.09 -0.20 12.32
N LEU A 192 -4.05 -0.99 12.64
CA LEU A 192 -4.01 -2.42 12.26
C LEU A 192 -5.19 -3.19 12.84
N ALA A 193 -5.50 -2.98 14.12
CA ALA A 193 -6.65 -3.62 14.76
C ALA A 193 -7.99 -3.23 14.09
N SER A 194 -8.16 -1.97 13.71
CA SER A 194 -9.37 -1.47 13.04
C SER A 194 -9.58 -2.06 11.65
N LEU A 195 -8.49 -2.49 11.00
CA LEU A 195 -8.50 -3.16 9.71
C LEU A 195 -8.79 -4.67 9.82
N GLY A 196 -9.02 -5.17 11.04
CA GLY A 196 -9.29 -6.58 11.32
C GLY A 196 -8.04 -7.46 11.31
N ILE A 197 -6.84 -6.87 11.29
CA ILE A 197 -5.58 -7.61 11.31
C ILE A 197 -5.32 -8.08 12.75
N PRO A 198 -5.13 -9.39 12.99
CA PRO A 198 -4.82 -9.91 14.31
C PRO A 198 -3.51 -9.32 14.84
N THR A 199 -3.60 -8.43 15.83
CA THR A 199 -2.47 -7.69 16.38
C THR A 199 -2.49 -7.64 17.90
N VAL A 200 -1.30 -7.72 18.52
CA VAL A 200 -1.09 -7.62 19.96
C VAL A 200 0.09 -6.70 20.22
N SER A 201 -0.07 -5.74 21.13
CA SER A 201 1.04 -4.90 21.58
C SER A 201 1.92 -5.65 22.58
N VAL A 202 3.24 -5.50 22.42
CA VAL A 202 4.24 -5.95 23.39
C VAL A 202 4.69 -4.72 24.16
N VAL A 203 4.52 -4.76 25.49
CA VAL A 203 4.84 -3.64 26.38
C VAL A 203 6.10 -3.96 27.17
N SER A 204 7.06 -3.04 27.13
CA SER A 204 8.29 -3.10 27.92
C SER A 204 8.56 -1.72 28.54
N GLY A 205 8.87 -1.67 29.84
CA GLY A 205 9.10 -0.40 30.55
C GLY A 205 7.91 0.57 30.51
N GLY A 206 6.67 0.06 30.45
CA GLY A 206 5.45 0.88 30.40
C GLY A 206 5.15 1.51 29.03
N LYS A 207 5.93 1.21 28.00
CA LYS A 207 5.72 1.68 26.62
C LYS A 207 5.54 0.49 25.69
N ILE A 208 4.78 0.69 24.60
CA ILE A 208 4.69 -0.31 23.53
C ILE A 208 6.05 -0.33 22.84
N SER A 209 6.76 -1.46 22.90
CA SER A 209 8.07 -1.62 22.25
C SER A 209 7.94 -2.29 20.89
N ASN A 210 7.06 -3.30 20.81
CA ASN A 210 6.87 -4.10 19.61
C ASN A 210 5.38 -4.38 19.40
N VAL A 211 5.05 -4.82 18.19
CA VAL A 211 3.73 -5.33 17.83
C VAL A 211 3.91 -6.73 17.27
N ARG A 212 3.15 -7.68 17.81
CA ARG A 212 2.99 -9.00 17.22
C ARG A 212 1.78 -8.97 16.31
N THR A 213 1.97 -9.24 15.03
CA THR A 213 0.90 -9.27 14.03
C THR A 213 0.96 -10.54 13.22
N GLU A 214 -0.20 -11.04 12.82
CA GLU A 214 -0.26 -12.00 11.72
C GLU A 214 0.31 -11.37 10.45
N HIS A 215 1.06 -12.16 9.69
CA HIS A 215 1.73 -11.75 8.47
C HIS A 215 1.95 -12.94 7.53
N VAL A 216 1.99 -12.67 6.23
CA VAL A 216 2.24 -13.64 5.17
C VAL A 216 3.44 -13.23 4.34
N TRP A 217 4.35 -14.18 4.12
CA TRP A 217 5.53 -14.02 3.26
C TRP A 217 5.72 -15.22 2.34
N VAL A 218 6.74 -15.18 1.49
CA VAL A 218 7.05 -16.24 0.51
C VAL A 218 8.26 -17.04 0.97
N GLU A 219 8.23 -18.35 0.82
CA GLU A 219 9.44 -19.18 0.79
C GLU A 219 9.71 -19.59 -0.66
N ALA A 220 10.91 -19.32 -1.17
CA ALA A 220 11.34 -19.69 -2.52
C ALA A 220 12.49 -20.71 -2.47
N TYR A 221 12.42 -21.75 -3.30
CA TYR A 221 13.43 -22.81 -3.35
C TYR A 221 14.54 -22.49 -4.34
N VAL A 222 15.57 -21.81 -3.85
CA VAL A 222 16.63 -21.23 -4.68
C VAL A 222 18.01 -21.70 -4.22
N PRO A 223 19.02 -21.74 -5.10
CA PRO A 223 20.39 -22.05 -4.69
C PRO A 223 20.88 -20.98 -3.72
N TYR A 224 21.29 -21.41 -2.52
CA TYR A 224 21.82 -20.55 -1.49
C TYR A 224 23.17 -21.09 -1.01
N GLN A 225 24.15 -20.22 -0.89
CA GLN A 225 25.44 -20.54 -0.29
C GLN A 225 25.77 -19.52 0.79
N TYR A 226 26.42 -19.99 1.85
CA TYR A 226 26.81 -19.17 3.00
C TYR A 226 27.97 -18.21 2.70
N TYR A 227 28.60 -18.27 1.53
CA TYR A 227 29.80 -17.50 1.19
C TYR A 227 29.50 -16.23 0.38
N ARG A 228 29.66 -15.06 1.01
CA ARG A 228 29.69 -13.73 0.34
C ARG A 228 30.87 -13.70 -0.65
N GLY A 229 30.59 -13.84 -1.94
CA GLY A 229 31.60 -13.71 -3.00
C GLY A 229 31.55 -14.81 -4.05
N ALA A 230 30.82 -15.89 -3.79
CA ALA A 230 30.41 -16.75 -4.88
C ALA A 230 29.14 -16.13 -5.48
N GLY A 231 29.18 -15.83 -6.78
CA GLY A 231 28.13 -15.09 -7.49
C GLY A 231 26.72 -15.70 -7.37
N PRO A 232 25.71 -15.04 -7.96
CA PRO A 232 24.31 -15.45 -7.84
C PRO A 232 24.11 -16.93 -8.19
N MET A 233 23.22 -17.60 -7.44
CA MET A 233 22.72 -18.95 -7.71
C MET A 233 23.72 -20.12 -7.64
N LYS A 234 24.79 -20.02 -6.84
CA LYS A 234 25.65 -21.18 -6.51
C LYS A 234 25.29 -21.74 -5.12
N GLY A 235 25.38 -23.06 -4.95
CA GLY A 235 25.13 -23.74 -3.68
C GLY A 235 23.97 -24.73 -3.70
N GLN A 236 23.68 -25.32 -2.54
CA GLN A 236 22.55 -26.23 -2.37
C GLN A 236 21.25 -25.41 -2.39
N LYS A 237 20.19 -25.96 -3.00
CA LYS A 237 18.89 -25.31 -2.96
C LYS A 237 18.26 -25.47 -1.59
N ILE A 238 17.78 -24.36 -1.02
CA ILE A 238 17.04 -24.34 0.23
C ILE A 238 15.82 -23.44 0.08
N TRP A 239 14.85 -23.58 0.98
CA TRP A 239 13.77 -22.62 1.12
C TRP A 239 14.30 -21.34 1.77
N VAL A 240 14.28 -20.25 1.01
CA VAL A 240 14.69 -18.91 1.47
C VAL A 240 13.42 -18.07 1.69
N PRO A 241 13.23 -17.49 2.90
CA PRO A 241 12.11 -16.58 3.15
C PRO A 241 12.35 -15.23 2.47
N LEU A 242 11.34 -14.75 1.76
CA LEU A 242 11.29 -13.49 1.03
C LEU A 242 10.00 -12.76 1.41
N ASP A 243 10.13 -11.54 1.90
CA ASP A 243 9.01 -10.67 2.24
C ASP A 243 9.12 -9.35 1.48
N PRO A 244 8.33 -9.15 0.41
CA PRO A 244 8.34 -7.90 -0.36
C PRO A 244 7.52 -6.78 0.31
N SER A 245 6.66 -7.11 1.27
CA SER A 245 5.73 -6.18 1.91
C SER A 245 6.39 -5.35 3.03
N PHE A 246 7.53 -5.82 3.55
CA PHE A 246 8.30 -5.11 4.55
C PHE A 246 8.96 -3.85 3.96
N LYS A 247 8.27 -2.71 4.02
CA LYS A 247 8.80 -1.40 3.61
C LYS A 247 9.39 -0.66 4.79
N GLN A 248 10.47 0.08 4.54
CA GLN A 248 11.00 1.09 5.46
C GLN A 248 10.74 2.45 4.83
N HIS A 249 9.96 3.29 5.51
CA HIS A 249 9.73 4.66 5.08
C HIS A 249 10.59 5.58 5.93
N GLU A 250 11.33 6.46 5.28
CA GLU A 250 11.91 7.63 5.94
C GLU A 250 10.84 8.71 5.95
N LYS A 251 10.46 9.19 7.13
CA LYS A 251 9.55 10.32 7.24
C LYS A 251 10.34 11.58 6.89
N ILE A 252 10.15 12.06 5.67
CA ILE A 252 10.62 13.38 5.28
C ILE A 252 9.61 14.38 5.86
N GLU A 253 10.06 15.32 6.68
CA GLU A 253 9.19 16.42 7.11
C GLU A 253 8.75 17.20 5.86
N GLY A 254 7.44 17.45 5.77
CA GLY A 254 6.89 18.24 4.68
C GLY A 254 7.50 19.63 4.64
N LEU A 255 7.54 20.23 3.44
CA LEU A 255 8.01 21.60 3.30
C LEU A 255 7.16 22.53 4.16
N ASP A 256 7.79 23.22 5.10
CA ASP A 256 7.17 24.36 5.75
C ASP A 256 7.18 25.54 4.78
N LEU A 257 6.12 25.62 3.96
CA LEU A 257 5.93 26.68 2.98
C LEU A 257 6.06 28.06 3.61
N SER A 258 5.64 28.24 4.87
CA SER A 258 5.71 29.53 5.56
C SER A 258 7.15 30.02 5.75
N SER A 259 8.08 29.10 6.04
CA SER A 259 9.51 29.39 6.18
C SER A 259 10.22 29.69 4.85
N ILE A 260 9.68 29.22 3.72
CA ILE A 260 10.29 29.35 2.38
C ILE A 260 9.82 30.63 1.70
N ILE A 261 8.52 30.90 1.79
CA ILE A 261 7.91 32.04 1.10
C ILE A 261 8.24 33.37 1.81
N ASP A 262 8.57 33.34 3.10
CA ASP A 262 8.86 34.51 3.94
C ASP A 262 7.82 35.62 3.70
N ILE A 263 6.55 35.20 3.65
CA ILE A 263 5.43 36.11 3.50
C ILE A 263 5.09 36.61 4.90
N ASP A 264 5.51 37.83 5.18
CA ASP A 264 4.92 38.62 6.26
C ASP A 264 3.48 38.94 5.88
N THR A 265 2.54 38.21 6.47
CA THR A 265 1.10 38.36 6.22
C THR A 265 0.59 39.73 6.66
N GLU A 266 1.18 40.32 7.70
CA GLU A 266 0.78 41.63 8.22
C GLU A 266 1.22 42.74 7.26
N ALA A 267 2.50 42.76 6.87
CA ALA A 267 3.01 43.70 5.87
C ALA A 267 2.32 43.52 4.51
N SER A 268 1.91 42.29 4.19
CA SER A 268 1.19 42.00 2.95
C SER A 268 -0.23 42.57 2.94
N ILE A 269 -0.94 42.46 4.06
CA ILE A 269 -2.28 43.03 4.24
C ILE A 269 -2.22 44.56 4.29
N GLU A 270 -1.20 45.15 4.91
CA GLU A 270 -1.02 46.61 4.93
C GLU A 270 -0.75 47.17 3.54
N GLY A 271 0.18 46.56 2.79
CA GLY A 271 0.44 46.96 1.40
C GLY A 271 -0.76 46.74 0.46
N PHE A 272 -1.66 45.82 0.78
CA PHE A 272 -2.94 45.65 0.06
C PHE A 272 -3.92 46.78 0.39
N LYS A 273 -3.97 47.23 1.64
CA LYS A 273 -4.88 48.30 2.10
C LYS A 273 -4.44 49.69 1.66
N ASP A 274 -3.19 49.85 1.23
CA ASP A 274 -2.68 51.14 0.76
C ASP A 274 -3.46 51.66 -0.45
N GLY A 275 -3.97 52.88 -0.36
CA GLY A 275 -4.71 53.56 -1.43
C GLY A 275 -6.12 53.03 -1.74
N ILE A 276 -6.63 52.02 -1.02
CA ILE A 276 -7.98 51.47 -1.23
C ILE A 276 -9.06 52.45 -0.76
N ILE A 277 -10.14 52.56 -1.53
CA ILE A 277 -11.37 53.24 -1.12
C ILE A 277 -12.46 52.20 -0.90
N VAL A 278 -12.95 52.14 0.35
CA VAL A 278 -14.09 51.31 0.75
C VAL A 278 -15.34 52.19 0.84
N SER A 279 -16.42 51.79 0.19
CA SER A 279 -17.71 52.46 0.23
C SER A 279 -18.76 51.56 0.84
N ASP A 280 -19.11 51.79 2.11
CA ASP A 280 -20.15 51.03 2.81
C ASP A 280 -21.55 51.28 2.21
N LYS A 281 -21.75 52.45 1.58
CA LYS A 281 -23.01 52.84 0.96
C LYS A 281 -23.27 52.13 -0.37
N LEU A 282 -22.20 51.83 -1.13
CA LEU A 282 -22.29 51.06 -2.38
C LEU A 282 -21.89 49.59 -2.20
N LEU A 283 -21.47 49.18 -1.00
CA LEU A 283 -20.88 47.87 -0.72
C LEU A 283 -19.75 47.52 -1.70
N SER A 284 -18.89 48.49 -2.00
CA SER A 284 -17.85 48.35 -3.02
C SER A 284 -16.46 48.76 -2.52
N VAL A 285 -15.45 48.11 -3.10
CA VAL A 285 -14.04 48.40 -2.87
C VAL A 285 -13.44 48.83 -4.21
N SER A 286 -12.70 49.93 -4.24
CA SER A 286 -12.09 50.49 -5.45
C SER A 286 -10.65 50.88 -5.21
N ARG A 287 -9.87 50.98 -6.30
CA ARG A 287 -8.41 51.27 -6.28
C ARG A 287 -7.57 50.22 -5.56
N VAL A 288 -7.97 48.96 -5.67
CA VAL A 288 -7.13 47.84 -5.24
C VAL A 288 -5.84 47.85 -6.06
N ASN A 289 -4.69 47.86 -5.38
CA ASN A 289 -3.40 47.77 -6.03
C ASN A 289 -3.12 46.32 -6.45
N VAL A 290 -3.71 45.91 -7.57
CA VAL A 290 -3.57 44.55 -8.12
C VAL A 290 -2.13 44.25 -8.56
N GLN A 291 -1.38 45.28 -8.97
CA GLN A 291 0.02 45.14 -9.39
C GLN A 291 0.93 44.68 -8.23
N SER A 292 0.76 45.27 -7.04
CA SER A 292 1.47 44.87 -5.81
C SER A 292 1.16 43.42 -5.40
N VAL A 293 -0.06 42.95 -5.67
CA VAL A 293 -0.46 41.55 -5.41
C VAL A 293 0.21 40.61 -6.41
N SER A 294 0.19 40.94 -7.70
CA SER A 294 0.85 40.14 -8.74
C SER A 294 2.36 40.01 -8.51
N GLU A 295 3.05 41.11 -8.17
CA GLU A 295 4.49 41.11 -7.88
C GLU A 295 4.85 40.23 -6.67
N LYS A 296 3.98 40.18 -5.65
CA LYS A 296 4.17 39.28 -4.51
C LYS A 296 3.97 37.81 -4.88
N ILE A 297 2.99 37.49 -5.72
CA ILE A 297 2.78 36.12 -6.23
C ILE A 297 3.99 35.68 -7.05
N GLU A 298 4.49 36.52 -7.95
CA GLU A 298 5.67 36.23 -8.77
C GLU A 298 6.93 36.01 -7.91
N ASN A 299 7.11 36.79 -6.83
CA ASN A 299 8.22 36.59 -5.90
C ASN A 299 8.11 35.26 -5.12
N VAL A 300 6.90 34.87 -4.73
CA VAL A 300 6.65 33.57 -4.09
C VAL A 300 6.95 32.44 -5.05
N ASP A 301 6.48 32.53 -6.30
CA ASP A 301 6.76 31.53 -7.34
C ASP A 301 8.27 31.39 -7.58
N ALA A 302 9.00 32.51 -7.68
CA ALA A 302 10.45 32.52 -7.86
C ALA A 302 11.20 31.87 -6.69
N LYS A 303 10.81 32.14 -5.44
CA LYS A 303 11.39 31.51 -4.25
C LYS A 303 11.13 30.00 -4.20
N ILE A 304 9.94 29.57 -4.62
CA ILE A 304 9.59 28.15 -4.70
C ILE A 304 10.43 27.46 -5.79
N GLU A 305 10.58 28.08 -6.96
CA GLU A 305 11.43 27.55 -8.03
C GLU A 305 12.90 27.46 -7.61
N GLU A 306 13.44 28.49 -6.97
CA GLU A 306 14.82 28.47 -6.46
C GLU A 306 15.02 27.34 -5.45
N PHE A 307 14.08 27.17 -4.52
CA PHE A 307 14.14 26.10 -3.52
C PHE A 307 14.10 24.71 -4.17
N ILE A 308 13.20 24.50 -5.14
CA ILE A 308 13.07 23.23 -5.87
C ILE A 308 14.40 22.88 -6.56
N ASN A 309 15.03 23.86 -7.22
CA ASN A 309 16.28 23.67 -7.95
C ASN A 309 17.45 23.40 -6.98
N GLN A 310 17.58 24.16 -5.89
CA GLN A 310 18.63 23.98 -4.89
C GLN A 310 18.58 22.61 -4.20
N LYS A 311 17.37 22.09 -3.97
CA LYS A 311 17.17 20.78 -3.31
C LYS A 311 17.13 19.61 -4.29
N GLY A 312 17.23 19.85 -5.60
CA GLY A 312 17.18 18.80 -6.62
C GLY A 312 15.84 18.05 -6.66
N LEU A 313 14.74 18.71 -6.24
CA LEU A 313 13.39 18.11 -6.18
C LEU A 313 12.70 18.04 -7.55
N GLU A 314 13.36 18.55 -8.59
CA GLU A 314 12.83 18.56 -9.97
C GLU A 314 12.49 17.17 -10.50
N LYS A 315 13.19 16.13 -10.02
CA LYS A 315 12.96 14.73 -10.41
C LYS A 315 11.70 14.11 -9.80
N ILE A 316 11.07 14.75 -8.81
CA ILE A 316 9.85 14.23 -8.17
C ILE A 316 8.62 14.49 -9.06
N LYS A 317 8.70 15.46 -9.99
CA LYS A 317 7.60 15.79 -10.92
C LYS A 317 7.39 14.75 -12.03
N SER A 318 8.34 13.84 -12.30
CA SER A 318 8.20 12.85 -13.39
C SER A 318 7.51 11.54 -12.97
N ASP A 319 7.34 11.30 -11.67
CA ASP A 319 6.97 9.99 -11.14
C ASP A 319 5.65 10.02 -10.31
N LEU A 320 4.82 11.05 -10.52
CA LEU A 320 3.45 11.15 -9.96
C LEU A 320 2.39 10.84 -11.02
#